data_AF-A0A2E3KHE9-F1
#
_entry.id   AF-A0A2E3KHE9-F1
#
_cell.length_a   1.000
_cell.length_b   1.000
_cell.length_c   1.000
_cell.angle_alpha   90.00
_cell.angle_beta   90.00
_cell.angle_gamma   90.00
#
_symmetry.space_group_name_H-M   'P 1'
#
loop_
_entity.id
_entity.type
_entity.pdbx_description
1 polymer ?
#
loop_
_entity_poly.entity_id
_entity_poly.type
_entity_poly.pdbx_seq_one_letter_code
_entity_poly.pdbx_strand_id
1 'polypeptide(L)'
;MDRSSGAAWMMLGELQLERDDPRGDKDSEASFTQALRRDPSLEHEIQAARQRGLEADRLREEAARIAAAENLRERLPDGVKRTARPWPVLDDADQAEAVAEMKRDSHALLDAAGFENARPVETEYFLVYSALSPRETASLVRQLDDMYQTVTELLGIPDGLNLFWGKASIFICSTSDQFRLIEAQAFKNMVAPGVIGLCHQRGPRVFVNTFRAEDDLQFASTLVHETVHGIMHRFISPSRLPTWADEGFAEYVAGRSFRGSPVDSNRRPQGLHFIRNGGDLSSIIEMSYEDGSWPGDHAVGYAVGYLLCTTMIEENSQGFADWVRAVKAGKDWRQALEDQYGASVDRLVEYVRRRHLTND
;
A
#
# COMPACT_ATOMS: atom_id res chain seq x y z
N MET A 1 -49.69 -2.41 -10.91
CA MET A 1 -49.21 -3.73 -10.46
C MET A 1 -50.37 -4.47 -9.83
N ASP A 2 -50.69 -5.66 -10.34
CA ASP A 2 -51.73 -6.50 -9.76
C ASP A 2 -51.20 -7.13 -8.46
N ARG A 3 -51.68 -6.64 -7.31
CA ARG A 3 -51.25 -7.11 -5.99
C ARG A 3 -51.74 -8.52 -5.64
N SER A 4 -52.58 -9.12 -6.47
CA SER A 4 -53.05 -10.50 -6.32
C SER A 4 -52.17 -11.53 -7.05
N SER A 5 -51.36 -11.10 -8.02
CA SER A 5 -50.50 -11.98 -8.82
C SER A 5 -49.14 -12.23 -8.15
N GLY A 6 -48.75 -13.49 -7.99
CA GLY A 6 -47.41 -13.87 -7.52
C GLY A 6 -46.30 -13.34 -8.44
N ALA A 7 -46.50 -13.44 -9.76
CA ALA A 7 -45.55 -12.96 -10.76
C ALA A 7 -45.33 -11.44 -10.69
N ALA A 8 -46.37 -10.65 -10.36
CA ALA A 8 -46.23 -9.21 -10.19
C ALA A 8 -45.38 -8.83 -8.96
N TRP A 9 -45.45 -9.63 -7.89
CA TRP A 9 -44.59 -9.48 -6.72
C TRP A 9 -43.15 -9.93 -6.97
N MET A 10 -42.95 -10.98 -7.77
CA MET A 10 -41.62 -11.41 -8.20
C MET A 10 -40.92 -10.31 -9.01
N MET A 11 -41.61 -9.74 -10.01
CA MET A 11 -41.08 -8.64 -10.82
C MET A 11 -40.76 -7.40 -9.98
N LEU A 12 -41.57 -7.10 -8.95
CA LEU A 12 -41.26 -6.01 -8.02
C LEU A 12 -39.98 -6.30 -7.22
N GLY A 13 -39.81 -7.52 -6.73
CA GLY A 13 -38.60 -7.92 -6.01
C GLY A 13 -37.35 -7.79 -6.87
N GLU A 14 -37.42 -8.21 -8.13
CA GLU A 14 -36.34 -8.01 -9.12
C GLU A 14 -36.00 -6.54 -9.34
N LEU A 15 -37.01 -5.70 -9.61
CA LEU A 15 -36.81 -4.27 -9.78
C LEU A 15 -36.24 -3.59 -8.52
N GLN A 16 -36.50 -4.14 -7.34
CA GLN A 16 -35.95 -3.64 -6.08
C GLN A 16 -34.48 -4.04 -5.89
N LEU A 17 -34.06 -5.23 -6.32
CA LEU A 17 -32.65 -5.65 -6.36
C LEU A 17 -31.82 -4.81 -7.35
N GLU A 18 -32.45 -4.26 -8.37
CA GLU A 18 -31.78 -3.40 -9.35
C GLU A 18 -31.58 -1.95 -8.88
N ARG A 19 -32.20 -1.56 -7.75
CA ARG A 19 -32.05 -0.20 -7.21
C ARG A 19 -30.80 -0.10 -6.35
N ASP A 20 -30.05 0.96 -6.58
CA ASP A 20 -28.90 1.38 -5.76
C ASP A 20 -29.38 1.98 -4.41
N ASP A 21 -29.98 1.14 -3.55
CA ASP A 21 -30.40 1.50 -2.18
C ASP A 21 -30.11 0.31 -1.24
N PRO A 22 -29.39 0.48 -0.11
CA PRO A 22 -29.16 -0.57 0.89
C PRO A 22 -30.45 -1.19 1.48
N ARG A 23 -31.60 -0.53 1.31
CA ARG A 23 -32.92 -1.07 1.69
C ARG A 23 -33.54 -1.98 0.62
N GLY A 24 -32.99 -1.98 -0.60
CA GLY A 24 -33.41 -2.80 -1.73
C GLY A 24 -33.44 -4.30 -1.42
N ASP A 25 -32.49 -4.78 -0.63
CA ASP A 25 -32.46 -6.18 -0.16
C ASP A 25 -33.63 -6.54 0.74
N LYS A 26 -33.94 -5.67 1.72
CA LYS A 26 -35.06 -5.93 2.64
C LYS A 26 -36.41 -5.81 1.94
N ASP A 27 -36.53 -4.84 1.04
CA ASP A 27 -37.75 -4.60 0.29
C ASP A 27 -37.99 -5.68 -0.78
N SER A 28 -36.93 -6.14 -1.45
CA SER A 28 -37.00 -7.25 -2.42
C SER A 28 -37.35 -8.57 -1.74
N GLU A 29 -36.76 -8.88 -0.59
CA GLU A 29 -37.10 -10.09 0.18
C GLU A 29 -38.55 -10.08 0.67
N ALA A 30 -39.07 -8.92 1.06
CA ALA A 30 -40.49 -8.78 1.38
C ALA A 30 -41.38 -9.07 0.16
N SER A 31 -41.00 -8.57 -1.03
CA SER A 31 -41.71 -8.82 -2.29
C SER A 31 -41.63 -10.29 -2.72
N PHE A 32 -40.48 -10.94 -2.63
CA PHE A 32 -40.34 -12.38 -2.91
C PHE A 32 -41.14 -13.24 -1.92
N THR A 33 -41.18 -12.86 -0.65
CA THR A 33 -42.05 -13.52 0.34
C THR A 33 -43.52 -13.40 -0.06
N GLN A 34 -43.96 -12.24 -0.57
CA GLN A 34 -45.32 -12.07 -1.07
C GLN A 34 -45.60 -12.87 -2.35
N ALA A 35 -44.61 -13.02 -3.23
CA ALA A 35 -44.70 -13.84 -4.42
C ALA A 35 -44.91 -15.31 -4.07
N LEU A 36 -44.06 -15.89 -3.20
CA LEU A 36 -44.17 -17.29 -2.76
C LEU A 36 -45.46 -17.61 -2.02
N ARG A 37 -45.99 -16.67 -1.23
CA ARG A 37 -47.29 -16.84 -0.56
C ARG A 37 -48.45 -16.97 -1.55
N ARG A 38 -48.33 -16.36 -2.74
CA ARG A 38 -49.39 -16.37 -3.77
C ARG A 38 -49.20 -17.49 -4.76
N ASP A 39 -47.94 -17.81 -5.08
CA ASP A 39 -47.58 -18.87 -6.00
C ASP A 39 -46.26 -19.52 -5.58
N PRO A 40 -46.31 -20.66 -4.87
CA PRO A 40 -45.12 -21.41 -4.46
C PRO A 40 -44.29 -21.98 -5.62
N SER A 41 -44.85 -22.06 -6.84
CA SER A 41 -44.11 -22.58 -7.99
C SER A 41 -42.99 -21.64 -8.47
N LEU A 42 -43.04 -20.36 -8.05
CA LEU A 42 -42.07 -19.33 -8.39
C LEU A 42 -40.74 -19.44 -7.63
N GLU A 43 -40.58 -20.40 -6.71
CA GLU A 43 -39.36 -20.53 -5.88
C GLU A 43 -38.07 -20.57 -6.73
N HIS A 44 -38.04 -21.38 -7.79
CA HIS A 44 -36.86 -21.49 -8.64
C HIS A 44 -36.55 -20.16 -9.37
N GLU A 45 -37.58 -19.44 -9.80
CA GLU A 45 -37.44 -18.17 -10.51
C GLU A 45 -36.97 -17.05 -9.56
N ILE A 46 -37.46 -17.06 -8.32
CA ILE A 46 -37.01 -16.16 -7.25
C ILE A 46 -35.55 -16.42 -6.87
N GLN A 47 -35.13 -17.68 -6.77
CA GLN A 47 -33.72 -18.00 -6.53
C GLN A 47 -32.84 -17.51 -7.70
N ALA A 48 -33.29 -17.69 -8.94
CA ALA A 48 -32.60 -17.16 -10.11
C ALA A 48 -32.53 -15.62 -10.11
N ALA A 49 -33.60 -14.95 -9.67
CA ALA A 49 -33.64 -13.51 -9.49
C ALA A 49 -32.63 -13.02 -8.45
N ARG A 50 -32.55 -13.68 -7.28
CA ARG A 50 -31.55 -13.39 -6.24
C ARG A 50 -30.13 -13.53 -6.78
N GLN A 51 -29.84 -14.61 -7.51
CA GLN A 51 -28.51 -14.81 -8.09
C GLN A 51 -28.16 -13.73 -9.12
N ARG A 52 -29.12 -13.29 -9.94
CA ARG A 52 -28.93 -12.14 -10.85
C ARG A 52 -28.66 -10.84 -10.08
N GLY A 53 -29.37 -10.61 -8.98
CA GLY A 53 -29.16 -9.45 -8.09
C GLY A 53 -27.74 -9.42 -7.54
N LEU A 54 -27.29 -10.51 -6.92
CA LEU A 54 -25.93 -10.65 -6.39
C LEU A 54 -24.85 -10.45 -7.45
N GLU A 55 -25.06 -10.99 -8.66
CA GLU A 55 -24.16 -10.77 -9.79
C GLU A 55 -24.14 -9.30 -10.22
N ALA A 56 -25.30 -8.64 -10.28
CA ALA A 56 -25.39 -7.23 -10.62
C ALA A 56 -24.73 -6.33 -9.56
N ASP A 57 -24.88 -6.63 -8.27
CA ASP A 57 -24.16 -5.95 -7.19
C ASP A 57 -22.66 -6.11 -7.34
N ARG A 58 -22.18 -7.33 -7.57
CA ARG A 58 -20.74 -7.58 -7.79
C ARG A 58 -20.20 -6.75 -8.96
N LEU A 59 -20.90 -6.74 -10.09
CA LEU A 59 -20.50 -5.96 -11.27
C LEU A 59 -20.53 -4.44 -11.00
N ARG A 60 -21.47 -3.95 -10.18
CA ARG A 60 -21.51 -2.53 -9.76
C ARG A 60 -20.33 -2.18 -8.86
N GLU A 61 -20.04 -3.01 -7.86
CA GLU A 61 -18.89 -2.81 -6.98
C GLU A 61 -17.56 -2.84 -7.75
N GLU A 62 -17.41 -3.80 -8.67
CA GLU A 62 -16.25 -3.88 -9.56
C GLU A 62 -16.12 -2.62 -10.42
N ALA A 63 -17.20 -2.19 -11.08
CA ALA A 63 -17.19 -0.96 -11.88
C ALA A 63 -16.84 0.28 -11.04
N ALA A 64 -17.34 0.37 -9.80
CA ALA A 64 -17.01 1.46 -8.89
C ALA A 64 -15.53 1.42 -8.48
N ARG A 65 -14.96 0.24 -8.18
CA ARG A 65 -13.53 0.07 -7.88
C ARG A 65 -12.65 0.45 -9.07
N ILE A 66 -13.01 0.00 -10.27
CA ILE A 66 -12.29 0.35 -11.51
C ILE A 66 -12.33 1.87 -11.72
N ALA A 67 -13.51 2.48 -11.63
CA ALA A 67 -13.66 3.94 -11.77
C ALA A 67 -12.84 4.71 -10.72
N ALA A 68 -12.81 4.24 -9.47
CA ALA A 68 -12.00 4.83 -8.41
C ALA A 68 -10.50 4.71 -8.69
N ALA A 69 -10.04 3.54 -9.17
CA ALA A 69 -8.66 3.31 -9.57
C ALA A 69 -8.25 4.16 -10.77
N GLU A 70 -9.12 4.29 -11.77
CA GLU A 70 -8.91 5.16 -12.92
C GLU A 70 -8.89 6.63 -12.50
N ASN A 71 -9.80 7.06 -11.61
CA ASN A 71 -9.77 8.41 -11.08
C ASN A 71 -8.47 8.69 -10.33
N LEU A 72 -8.04 7.79 -9.45
CA LEU A 72 -6.75 7.91 -8.75
C LEU A 72 -5.59 7.99 -9.75
N ARG A 73 -5.62 7.14 -10.78
CA ARG A 73 -4.62 7.11 -11.83
C ARG A 73 -4.57 8.44 -12.56
N GLU A 74 -5.71 8.99 -12.99
CA GLU A 74 -5.81 10.17 -13.85
C GLU A 74 -5.76 11.51 -13.12
N ARG A 75 -6.15 11.55 -11.84
CA ARG A 75 -6.16 12.77 -11.02
C ARG A 75 -4.73 13.21 -10.71
N LEU A 76 -4.25 14.15 -11.50
CA LEU A 76 -2.98 14.82 -11.30
C LEU A 76 -3.20 16.22 -10.72
N PRO A 77 -2.23 16.75 -9.96
CA PRO A 77 -2.27 18.14 -9.55
C PRO A 77 -2.26 19.10 -10.74
N ASP A 78 -2.78 20.31 -10.55
CA ASP A 78 -2.89 21.33 -11.58
C ASP A 78 -1.52 21.60 -12.24
N GLY A 79 -1.52 21.70 -13.58
CA GLY A 79 -0.34 21.97 -14.38
C GLY A 79 0.64 20.79 -14.54
N VAL A 80 0.39 19.63 -13.92
CA VAL A 80 1.22 18.43 -14.10
C VAL A 80 0.83 17.70 -15.40
N LYS A 81 1.80 17.50 -16.28
CA LYS A 81 1.64 16.64 -17.47
C LYS A 81 2.23 15.27 -17.18
N ARG A 82 1.48 14.22 -17.51
CA ARG A 82 1.95 12.84 -17.37
C ARG A 82 3.02 12.53 -18.42
N THR A 83 4.17 12.05 -17.96
CA THR A 83 5.26 11.54 -18.79
C THR A 83 5.56 10.09 -18.47
N ALA A 84 5.34 9.66 -17.22
CA ALA A 84 5.47 8.28 -16.81
C ALA A 84 4.27 7.43 -17.24
N ARG A 85 4.55 6.20 -17.68
CA ARG A 85 3.51 5.23 -17.99
C ARG A 85 2.88 4.74 -16.67
N PRO A 86 1.58 4.96 -16.43
CA PRO A 86 0.95 4.49 -15.22
C PRO A 86 0.81 2.98 -15.23
N TRP A 87 0.63 2.41 -14.04
CA TRP A 87 0.24 1.02 -13.90
C TRP A 87 -1.15 0.77 -14.49
N PRO A 88 -1.40 -0.44 -15.04
CA PRO A 88 -2.73 -0.81 -15.47
C PRO A 88 -3.67 -0.90 -14.27
N VAL A 89 -4.94 -0.57 -14.51
CA VAL A 89 -6.04 -0.90 -13.61
C VAL A 89 -6.52 -2.29 -13.99
N LEU A 90 -6.63 -3.17 -13.01
CA LEU A 90 -7.05 -4.56 -13.20
C LEU A 90 -8.51 -4.69 -12.79
N ASP A 91 -9.27 -5.43 -13.59
CA ASP A 91 -10.61 -5.90 -13.21
C ASP A 91 -10.50 -7.11 -12.26
N ASP A 92 -11.62 -7.66 -11.80
CA ASP A 92 -11.62 -8.76 -10.82
C ASP A 92 -11.01 -10.04 -11.40
N ALA A 93 -11.19 -10.29 -12.70
CA ALA A 93 -10.63 -11.46 -13.36
C ALA A 93 -9.11 -11.37 -13.48
N ASP A 94 -8.61 -10.22 -13.94
CA ASP A 94 -7.18 -9.91 -14.03
C ASP A 94 -6.53 -9.91 -12.63
N GLN A 95 -7.21 -9.38 -11.61
CA GLN A 95 -6.74 -9.44 -10.23
C GLN A 95 -6.62 -10.88 -9.73
N ALA A 96 -7.63 -11.73 -9.99
CA ALA A 96 -7.60 -13.13 -9.58
C ALA A 96 -6.45 -13.90 -10.27
N GLU A 97 -6.22 -13.64 -11.56
CA GLU A 97 -5.09 -14.21 -12.30
C GLU A 97 -3.75 -13.72 -11.72
N ALA A 98 -3.63 -12.43 -11.44
CA ALA A 98 -2.45 -11.84 -10.83
C ALA A 98 -2.16 -12.42 -9.43
N VAL A 99 -3.18 -12.66 -8.61
CA VAL A 99 -3.02 -13.34 -7.31
C VAL A 99 -2.52 -14.77 -7.49
N ALA A 100 -3.08 -15.51 -8.45
CA ALA A 100 -2.63 -16.86 -8.74
C ALA A 100 -1.17 -16.89 -9.23
N GLU A 101 -0.78 -15.90 -10.04
CA GLU A 101 0.61 -15.70 -10.45
C GLU A 101 1.53 -15.39 -9.25
N MET A 102 1.15 -14.43 -8.40
CA MET A 102 1.95 -14.09 -7.21
C MET A 102 2.13 -15.27 -6.25
N LYS A 103 1.12 -16.14 -6.10
CA LYS A 103 1.25 -17.39 -5.33
C LYS A 103 2.26 -18.36 -5.96
N ARG A 104 2.19 -18.56 -7.28
CA ARG A 104 3.14 -19.42 -8.01
C ARG A 104 4.56 -18.90 -7.91
N ASP A 105 4.76 -17.60 -8.17
CA ASP A 105 6.07 -16.96 -8.10
C ASP A 105 6.63 -17.06 -6.68
N SER A 106 5.84 -16.75 -5.65
CA SER A 106 6.27 -16.86 -4.26
C SER A 106 6.65 -18.27 -3.86
N HIS A 107 5.86 -19.28 -4.24
CA HIS A 107 6.24 -20.68 -4.01
C HIS A 107 7.56 -21.03 -4.71
N ALA A 108 7.73 -20.64 -5.98
CA ALA A 108 8.97 -20.92 -6.70
C ALA A 108 10.21 -20.26 -6.05
N LEU A 109 10.06 -19.03 -5.53
CA LEU A 109 11.13 -18.34 -4.80
C LEU A 109 11.47 -19.02 -3.46
N LEU A 110 10.44 -19.41 -2.70
CA LEU A 110 10.58 -20.05 -1.40
C LEU A 110 11.14 -21.48 -1.53
N ASP A 111 10.64 -22.26 -2.48
CA ASP A 111 11.14 -23.62 -2.78
C ASP A 111 12.62 -23.59 -3.20
N ALA A 112 13.03 -22.62 -4.03
CA ALA A 112 14.43 -22.45 -4.42
C ALA A 112 15.37 -22.13 -3.23
N ALA A 113 14.82 -21.63 -2.13
CA ALA A 113 15.53 -21.36 -0.89
C ALA A 113 15.31 -22.45 0.18
N GLY A 114 14.64 -23.57 -0.16
CA GLY A 114 14.44 -24.72 0.73
C GLY A 114 13.23 -24.61 1.67
N PHE A 115 12.30 -23.71 1.42
CA PHE A 115 11.07 -23.54 2.21
C PHE A 115 9.90 -24.28 1.56
N GLU A 116 10.00 -25.61 1.56
CA GLU A 116 9.00 -26.46 0.91
C GLU A 116 7.62 -26.33 1.57
N ASN A 117 6.57 -26.32 0.75
CA ASN A 117 5.17 -26.32 1.17
C ASN A 117 4.74 -25.11 2.01
N ALA A 118 5.45 -23.98 1.92
CA ALA A 118 5.02 -22.74 2.55
C ALA A 118 3.60 -22.36 2.06
N ARG A 119 2.69 -22.04 2.99
CA ARG A 119 1.33 -21.59 2.67
C ARG A 119 1.12 -20.18 3.18
N PRO A 120 0.52 -19.29 2.38
CA PRO A 120 0.30 -17.93 2.83
C PRO A 120 -0.92 -17.84 3.75
N VAL A 121 -0.84 -16.95 4.74
CA VAL A 121 -2.03 -16.28 5.25
C VAL A 121 -2.38 -15.18 4.25
N GLU A 122 -3.58 -15.24 3.70
CA GLU A 122 -4.04 -14.31 2.66
C GLU A 122 -4.99 -13.27 3.24
N THR A 123 -4.69 -11.99 3.03
CA THR A 123 -5.59 -10.87 3.31
C THR A 123 -6.07 -10.23 2.03
N GLU A 124 -6.81 -9.13 2.11
CA GLU A 124 -7.20 -8.33 0.96
C GLU A 124 -6.01 -7.89 0.10
N TYR A 125 -4.89 -7.49 0.72
CA TYR A 125 -3.73 -6.89 0.02
C TYR A 125 -2.48 -7.77 0.02
N PHE A 126 -2.38 -8.76 0.91
CA PHE A 126 -1.12 -9.46 1.18
C PHE A 126 -1.22 -10.99 1.07
N LEU A 127 -0.11 -11.60 0.65
CA LEU A 127 0.19 -13.04 0.78
C LEU A 127 1.35 -13.20 1.78
N VAL A 128 1.04 -13.54 3.02
CA VAL A 128 2.04 -13.61 4.10
C VAL A 128 2.50 -15.05 4.34
N TYR A 129 3.72 -15.36 3.93
CA TYR A 129 4.40 -16.62 4.21
C TYR A 129 5.29 -16.44 5.43
N SER A 130 4.93 -17.09 6.53
CA SER A 130 5.56 -16.87 7.83
C SER A 130 6.03 -18.18 8.45
N ALA A 131 7.25 -18.19 8.96
CA ALA A 131 7.79 -19.27 9.79
C ALA A 131 7.39 -19.12 11.28
N LEU A 132 6.64 -18.09 11.63
CA LEU A 132 6.22 -17.80 13.01
C LEU A 132 4.95 -18.57 13.39
N SER A 133 4.59 -18.52 14.67
CA SER A 133 3.33 -19.12 15.12
C SER A 133 2.11 -18.47 14.44
N PRO A 134 0.97 -19.17 14.31
CA PRO A 134 -0.24 -18.59 13.73
C PRO A 134 -0.72 -17.34 14.46
N ARG A 135 -0.55 -17.29 15.79
CA ARG A 135 -0.94 -16.14 16.61
C ARG A 135 -0.08 -14.90 16.30
N GLU A 136 1.23 -15.07 16.23
CA GLU A 136 2.15 -13.98 15.89
C GLU A 136 1.92 -13.50 14.46
N THR A 137 1.79 -14.43 13.52
CA THR A 137 1.50 -14.13 12.12
C THR A 137 0.21 -13.32 11.98
N ALA A 138 -0.87 -13.72 12.64
CA ALA A 138 -2.13 -12.97 12.64
C ALA A 138 -1.98 -11.55 13.22
N SER A 139 -1.07 -11.34 14.18
CA SER A 139 -0.81 -10.02 14.76
C SER A 139 -0.02 -9.11 13.83
N LEU A 140 0.91 -9.67 13.04
CA LEU A 140 1.67 -8.93 12.04
C LEU A 140 0.82 -8.60 10.82
N VAL A 141 -0.04 -9.52 10.42
CA VAL A 141 -1.00 -9.32 9.34
C VAL A 141 -1.91 -8.10 9.62
N ARG A 142 -2.47 -8.00 10.83
CA ARG A 142 -3.27 -6.81 11.20
C ARG A 142 -2.45 -5.51 11.12
N GLN A 143 -1.20 -5.53 11.57
CA GLN A 143 -0.32 -4.36 11.48
C GLN A 143 -0.04 -3.96 10.03
N LEU A 144 0.07 -4.92 9.10
CA LEU A 144 0.23 -4.63 7.68
C LEU A 144 -1.04 -3.99 7.10
N ASP A 145 -2.23 -4.47 7.47
CA ASP A 145 -3.49 -3.89 7.02
C ASP A 145 -3.69 -2.46 7.61
N ASP A 146 -3.41 -2.26 8.90
CA ASP A 146 -3.47 -0.94 9.56
C ASP A 146 -2.47 0.06 8.93
N MET A 147 -1.27 -0.42 8.58
CA MET A 147 -0.26 0.36 7.87
C MET A 147 -0.73 0.72 6.47
N TYR A 148 -1.32 -0.23 5.72
CA TYR A 148 -1.85 0.02 4.40
C TYR A 148 -2.90 1.13 4.43
N GLN A 149 -3.83 1.06 5.40
CA GLN A 149 -4.83 2.10 5.63
C GLN A 149 -4.18 3.47 5.90
N THR A 150 -3.16 3.52 6.77
CA THR A 150 -2.43 4.75 7.08
C THR A 150 -1.83 5.40 5.83
N VAL A 151 -1.20 4.60 4.97
CA VAL A 151 -0.61 5.09 3.71
C VAL A 151 -1.69 5.55 2.74
N THR A 152 -2.78 4.79 2.60
CA THR A 152 -3.88 5.14 1.69
C THR A 152 -4.55 6.45 2.08
N GLU A 153 -4.80 6.66 3.38
CA GLU A 153 -5.38 7.90 3.89
C GLU A 153 -4.47 9.11 3.62
N LEU A 154 -3.18 8.99 3.95
CA LEU A 154 -2.19 10.06 3.72
C LEU A 154 -2.06 10.46 2.25
N LEU A 155 -2.11 9.47 1.36
CA LEU A 155 -1.99 9.68 -0.09
C LEU A 155 -3.35 9.90 -0.77
N GLY A 156 -4.44 10.03 -0.01
CA GLY A 156 -5.80 10.24 -0.53
C GLY A 156 -6.23 9.19 -1.56
N ILE A 157 -5.84 7.93 -1.32
CA ILE A 157 -6.26 6.76 -2.07
C ILE A 157 -7.64 6.33 -1.54
N PRO A 158 -8.61 6.02 -2.40
CA PRO A 158 -9.92 5.55 -1.96
C PRO A 158 -9.83 4.29 -1.09
N ASP A 159 -10.62 4.25 -0.02
CA ASP A 159 -10.71 3.10 0.89
C ASP A 159 -11.03 1.81 0.13
N GLY A 160 -10.42 0.70 0.53
CA GLY A 160 -10.61 -0.61 -0.11
C GLY A 160 -9.91 -0.77 -1.46
N LEU A 161 -9.21 0.25 -1.97
CA LEU A 161 -8.54 0.13 -3.26
C LEU A 161 -7.21 -0.63 -3.12
N ASN A 162 -7.13 -1.80 -3.77
CA ASN A 162 -5.90 -2.57 -3.87
C ASN A 162 -4.96 -2.00 -4.95
N LEU A 163 -3.78 -1.54 -4.54
CA LEU A 163 -2.76 -1.02 -5.43
C LEU A 163 -1.88 -2.11 -6.08
N PHE A 164 -1.79 -3.30 -5.47
CA PHE A 164 -0.86 -4.33 -5.90
C PHE A 164 -1.33 -5.05 -7.17
N TRP A 165 -0.37 -5.64 -7.89
CA TRP A 165 -0.65 -6.61 -8.95
C TRP A 165 -1.05 -7.93 -8.29
N GLY A 166 -2.34 -8.16 -8.15
CA GLY A 166 -2.84 -9.20 -7.25
C GLY A 166 -2.62 -8.78 -5.80
N LYS A 167 -1.51 -9.23 -5.20
CA LYS A 167 -1.16 -8.97 -3.78
C LYS A 167 0.34 -8.84 -3.61
N ALA A 168 0.78 -8.07 -2.61
CA ALA A 168 2.19 -8.08 -2.21
C ALA A 168 2.50 -9.37 -1.46
N SER A 169 3.63 -10.02 -1.79
CA SER A 169 4.08 -11.22 -1.10
C SER A 169 5.08 -10.87 -0.01
N ILE A 170 4.78 -11.31 1.22
CA ILE A 170 5.57 -11.00 2.41
C ILE A 170 6.15 -12.31 2.95
N PHE A 171 7.47 -12.38 3.07
CA PHE A 171 8.20 -13.51 3.63
C PHE A 171 8.75 -13.12 5.00
N ILE A 172 8.38 -13.91 6.02
CA ILE A 172 8.81 -13.71 7.41
C ILE A 172 9.57 -14.95 7.86
N CYS A 173 10.89 -14.88 7.76
CA CYS A 173 11.80 -15.93 8.15
C CYS A 173 11.96 -15.98 9.67
N SER A 174 12.28 -17.15 10.21
CA SER A 174 12.57 -17.31 11.64
C SER A 174 13.99 -16.87 12.00
N THR A 175 14.94 -16.91 11.05
CA THR A 175 16.36 -16.59 11.28
C THR A 175 16.95 -15.71 10.19
N SER A 176 18.05 -15.02 10.50
CA SER A 176 18.78 -14.20 9.53
C SER A 176 19.37 -15.04 8.39
N ASP A 177 19.82 -16.26 8.67
CA ASP A 177 20.38 -17.15 7.64
C ASP A 177 19.35 -17.56 6.60
N GLN A 178 18.12 -17.84 7.05
CA GLN A 178 16.98 -18.13 6.20
C GLN A 178 16.64 -16.96 5.28
N PHE A 179 16.54 -15.75 5.85
CA PHE A 179 16.34 -14.52 5.08
C PHE A 179 17.45 -14.32 4.04
N ARG A 180 18.72 -14.43 4.43
CA ARG A 180 19.87 -14.28 3.52
C ARG A 180 19.92 -15.34 2.43
N LEU A 181 19.46 -16.56 2.73
CA LEU A 181 19.38 -17.63 1.74
C LEU A 181 18.35 -17.30 0.65
N ILE A 182 17.16 -16.82 1.04
CA ILE A 182 16.17 -16.31 0.09
C ILE A 182 16.77 -15.16 -0.72
N GLU A 183 17.39 -14.17 -0.08
CA GLU A 183 18.03 -13.05 -0.79
C GLU A 183 19.03 -13.50 -1.84
N ALA A 184 19.93 -14.43 -1.47
CA ALA A 184 20.95 -14.94 -2.39
C ALA A 184 20.36 -15.80 -3.52
N GLN A 185 19.38 -16.67 -3.22
CA GLN A 185 18.86 -17.63 -4.20
C GLN A 185 17.74 -17.05 -5.05
N ALA A 186 16.75 -16.42 -4.42
CA ALA A 186 15.59 -15.85 -5.09
C ALA A 186 15.93 -14.52 -5.74
N PHE A 187 16.60 -13.62 -5.02
CA PHE A 187 16.80 -12.22 -5.45
C PHE A 187 18.19 -11.91 -5.98
N LYS A 188 19.13 -12.87 -5.91
CA LYS A 188 20.53 -12.73 -6.35
C LYS A 188 21.24 -11.56 -5.64
N ASN A 189 20.90 -11.37 -4.37
CA ASN A 189 21.39 -10.29 -3.53
C ASN A 189 22.21 -10.84 -2.35
N MET A 190 23.44 -10.34 -2.20
CA MET A 190 24.32 -10.70 -1.08
C MET A 190 24.20 -9.66 0.02
N VAL A 191 23.37 -9.96 1.01
CA VAL A 191 22.99 -8.98 2.04
C VAL A 191 24.06 -8.82 3.11
N ALA A 192 24.36 -7.56 3.43
CA ALA A 192 25.30 -7.20 4.49
C ALA A 192 24.76 -7.59 5.89
N PRO A 193 25.64 -7.84 6.87
CA PRO A 193 25.21 -8.04 8.25
C PRO A 193 24.38 -6.86 8.79
N GLY A 194 23.33 -7.16 9.55
CA GLY A 194 22.50 -6.15 10.23
C GLY A 194 21.25 -5.71 9.46
N VAL A 195 21.12 -6.03 8.17
CA VAL A 195 19.88 -5.80 7.41
C VAL A 195 18.81 -6.81 7.83
N ILE A 196 17.66 -6.32 8.29
CA ILE A 196 16.55 -7.15 8.83
C ILE A 196 15.53 -7.54 7.74
N GLY A 197 15.36 -6.67 6.74
CA GLY A 197 14.41 -6.88 5.66
C GLY A 197 14.78 -6.09 4.43
N LEU A 198 14.20 -6.49 3.29
CA LEU A 198 14.34 -5.82 2.00
C LEU A 198 13.05 -5.95 1.16
N CYS A 199 12.74 -4.88 0.44
CA CYS A 199 11.70 -4.84 -0.59
C CYS A 199 12.29 -5.06 -1.99
N HIS A 200 11.69 -5.98 -2.74
CA HIS A 200 12.05 -6.32 -4.11
C HIS A 200 10.89 -6.06 -5.06
N GLN A 201 11.17 -5.36 -6.15
CA GLN A 201 10.19 -5.02 -7.16
C GLN A 201 10.60 -5.65 -8.50
N ARG A 202 9.69 -6.41 -9.14
CA ARG A 202 9.92 -7.07 -10.44
C ARG A 202 8.78 -6.76 -11.38
N GLY A 203 8.98 -5.80 -12.27
CA GLY A 203 7.86 -5.25 -13.06
C GLY A 203 6.79 -4.73 -12.09
N PRO A 204 5.53 -5.18 -12.18
CA PRO A 204 4.47 -4.74 -11.28
C PRO A 204 4.43 -5.50 -9.94
N ARG A 205 5.26 -6.54 -9.75
CA ARG A 205 5.21 -7.43 -8.59
C ARG A 205 6.03 -6.89 -7.44
N VAL A 206 5.55 -7.11 -6.21
CA VAL A 206 6.18 -6.68 -4.96
C VAL A 206 6.40 -7.89 -4.06
N PHE A 207 7.64 -8.05 -3.60
CA PHE A 207 8.05 -9.04 -2.62
C PHE A 207 8.77 -8.35 -1.48
N VAL A 208 8.40 -8.64 -0.24
CA VAL A 208 9.10 -8.16 0.94
C VAL A 208 9.64 -9.37 1.67
N ASN A 209 10.94 -9.40 1.91
CA ASN A 209 11.58 -10.49 2.62
C ASN A 209 12.18 -9.96 3.92
N THR A 210 11.88 -10.60 5.04
CA THR A 210 12.32 -10.20 6.38
C THR A 210 12.69 -11.43 7.20
N PHE A 211 13.42 -11.24 8.29
CA PHE A 211 13.45 -12.21 9.37
C PHE A 211 13.02 -11.61 10.70
N ARG A 212 12.51 -12.46 11.58
CA ARG A 212 12.16 -12.12 12.95
C ARG A 212 13.41 -11.79 13.75
N ALA A 213 13.78 -10.52 13.80
CA ALA A 213 14.83 -10.02 14.69
C ALA A 213 14.41 -10.17 16.17
N GLU A 214 15.36 -10.19 17.10
CA GLU A 214 15.09 -10.37 18.53
C GLU A 214 14.27 -9.20 19.12
N ASP A 215 14.52 -7.98 18.65
CA ASP A 215 13.75 -6.80 19.02
C ASP A 215 12.45 -6.73 18.19
N ASP A 216 11.32 -7.00 18.85
CA ASP A 216 9.97 -7.01 18.29
C ASP A 216 9.60 -5.69 17.60
N LEU A 217 9.96 -4.55 18.22
CA LEU A 217 9.60 -3.22 17.74
C LEU A 217 10.45 -2.83 16.55
N GLN A 218 11.75 -3.16 16.58
CA GLN A 218 12.64 -2.97 15.43
C GLN A 218 12.24 -3.86 14.26
N PHE A 219 11.86 -5.12 14.50
CA PHE A 219 11.35 -6.00 13.46
C PHE A 219 10.05 -5.46 12.83
N ALA A 220 9.06 -5.11 13.66
CA ALA A 220 7.78 -4.59 13.17
C ALA A 220 7.95 -3.30 12.36
N SER A 221 8.79 -2.36 12.83
CA SER A 221 9.08 -1.12 12.09
C SER A 221 9.77 -1.39 10.75
N THR A 222 10.71 -2.34 10.69
CA THR A 222 11.36 -2.74 9.43
C THR A 222 10.37 -3.37 8.47
N LEU A 223 9.50 -4.27 8.94
CA LEU A 223 8.49 -4.90 8.10
C LEU A 223 7.55 -3.87 7.46
N VAL A 224 7.10 -2.88 8.25
CA VAL A 224 6.32 -1.75 7.74
C VAL A 224 7.12 -0.96 6.71
N HIS A 225 8.33 -0.54 7.05
CA HIS A 225 9.22 0.24 6.19
C HIS A 225 9.38 -0.40 4.81
N GLU A 226 9.75 -1.68 4.74
CA GLU A 226 9.93 -2.39 3.47
C GLU A 226 8.61 -2.55 2.68
N THR A 227 7.49 -2.67 3.39
CA THR A 227 6.18 -2.78 2.72
C THR A 227 5.75 -1.44 2.11
N VAL A 228 6.09 -0.31 2.75
CA VAL A 228 5.82 1.03 2.21
C VAL A 228 6.55 1.25 0.89
N HIS A 229 7.79 0.79 0.75
CA HIS A 229 8.50 0.80 -0.55
C HIS A 229 7.71 0.09 -1.65
N GLY A 230 7.05 -1.03 -1.29
CA GLY A 230 6.16 -1.77 -2.19
C GLY A 230 4.92 -0.98 -2.61
N ILE A 231 4.26 -0.31 -1.65
CA ILE A 231 3.11 0.57 -1.91
C ILE A 231 3.56 1.73 -2.81
N MET A 232 4.68 2.37 -2.49
CA MET A 232 5.22 3.49 -3.24
C MET A 232 5.59 3.09 -4.67
N HIS A 233 6.16 1.90 -4.88
CA HIS A 233 6.38 1.36 -6.24
C HIS A 233 5.07 1.23 -7.03
N ARG A 234 3.99 0.81 -6.38
CA ARG A 234 2.67 0.58 -6.99
C ARG A 234 1.78 1.80 -7.11
N PHE A 235 2.09 2.87 -6.38
CA PHE A 235 1.30 4.08 -6.42
C PHE A 235 1.42 4.78 -7.79
N ILE A 236 0.36 4.80 -8.60
CA ILE A 236 0.26 5.45 -9.92
C ILE A 236 1.20 4.88 -11.03
N SER A 237 2.52 4.80 -10.82
CA SER A 237 3.50 4.41 -11.84
C SER A 237 4.80 3.84 -11.22
N PRO A 238 5.75 3.28 -12.00
CA PRO A 238 7.05 2.84 -11.50
C PRO A 238 8.04 3.97 -11.18
N SER A 239 7.74 5.24 -11.49
CA SER A 239 8.66 6.35 -11.22
C SER A 239 9.02 6.43 -9.74
N ARG A 240 10.30 6.56 -9.39
CA ARG A 240 10.72 6.60 -7.99
C ARG A 240 10.66 8.01 -7.42
N LEU A 241 10.42 8.11 -6.11
CA LEU A 241 10.71 9.32 -5.36
C LEU A 241 12.24 9.53 -5.30
N PRO A 242 12.72 10.76 -5.03
CA PRO A 242 14.12 10.93 -4.67
C PRO A 242 14.42 10.12 -3.40
N THR A 243 15.62 9.55 -3.32
CA THR A 243 15.97 8.55 -2.30
C THR A 243 15.67 9.01 -0.87
N TRP A 244 16.00 10.26 -0.52
CA TRP A 244 15.71 10.80 0.81
C TRP A 244 14.23 10.77 1.19
N ALA A 245 13.35 10.93 0.20
CA ALA A 245 11.91 10.98 0.42
C ALA A 245 11.28 9.59 0.42
N ASP A 246 11.76 8.69 -0.43
CA ASP A 246 11.34 7.29 -0.45
C ASP A 246 11.61 6.65 0.93
N GLU A 247 12.83 6.82 1.41
CA GLU A 247 13.26 6.32 2.72
C GLU A 247 12.65 7.09 3.89
N GLY A 248 12.63 8.42 3.78
CA GLY A 248 12.06 9.28 4.82
C GLY A 248 10.56 9.06 5.02
N PHE A 249 9.83 8.77 3.95
CA PHE A 249 8.40 8.46 4.03
C PHE A 249 8.15 7.06 4.60
N ALA A 250 8.95 6.06 4.22
CA ALA A 250 8.89 4.73 4.82
C ALA A 250 9.16 4.78 6.34
N GLU A 251 10.16 5.56 6.78
CA GLU A 251 10.41 5.84 8.20
C GLU A 251 9.23 6.58 8.86
N TYR A 252 8.68 7.61 8.22
CA TYR A 252 7.52 8.36 8.72
C TYR A 252 6.33 7.44 9.03
N VAL A 253 6.00 6.56 8.10
CA VAL A 253 4.88 5.62 8.22
C VAL A 253 5.18 4.57 9.29
N ALA A 254 6.39 3.99 9.30
CA ALA A 254 6.81 3.05 10.33
C ALA A 254 6.76 3.66 11.75
N GLY A 255 7.09 4.95 11.88
CA GLY A 255 7.00 5.68 13.14
C GLY A 255 5.58 5.88 13.67
N ARG A 256 4.55 5.83 12.81
CA ARG A 256 3.15 6.09 13.17
C ARG A 256 2.24 4.86 13.12
N SER A 257 2.67 3.77 12.49
CA SER A 257 1.81 2.59 12.27
C SER A 257 1.48 1.80 13.54
N PHE A 258 2.28 1.93 14.60
CA PHE A 258 1.99 1.24 15.87
C PHE A 258 2.61 1.95 17.08
N ARG A 259 2.00 1.71 18.25
CA ARG A 259 2.44 2.30 19.53
C ARG A 259 3.81 1.76 19.93
N GLY A 260 4.72 2.67 20.25
CA GLY A 260 6.08 2.32 20.70
C GLY A 260 7.04 2.02 19.57
N SER A 261 6.70 2.34 18.32
CA SER A 261 7.64 2.29 17.20
C SER A 261 8.95 3.01 17.55
N PRO A 262 10.12 2.39 17.31
CA PRO A 262 11.40 2.94 17.73
C PRO A 262 11.93 4.00 16.76
N VAL A 263 11.26 4.23 15.63
CA VAL A 263 11.74 5.12 14.56
C VAL A 263 12.01 6.52 15.10
N ASP A 264 11.06 7.14 15.80
CA ASP A 264 11.25 8.51 16.28
C ASP A 264 12.39 8.58 17.31
N SER A 265 12.42 7.67 18.28
CA SER A 265 13.49 7.61 19.30
C SER A 265 14.88 7.34 18.72
N ASN A 266 14.97 6.69 17.55
CA ASN A 266 16.24 6.38 16.89
C ASN A 266 16.65 7.50 15.91
N ARG A 267 15.72 7.93 15.04
CA ARG A 267 16.00 8.84 13.92
C ARG A 267 16.02 10.30 14.35
N ARG A 268 15.10 10.74 15.21
CA ARG A 268 15.02 12.15 15.60
C ARG A 268 16.31 12.63 16.28
N PRO A 269 16.87 11.95 17.31
CA PRO A 269 18.12 12.41 17.93
C PRO A 269 19.29 12.47 16.95
N GLN A 270 19.42 11.48 16.06
CA GLN A 270 20.46 11.45 15.03
C GLN A 270 20.32 12.63 14.05
N GLY A 271 19.11 12.90 13.55
CA GLY A 271 18.84 13.99 12.64
C GLY A 271 19.03 15.37 13.28
N LEU A 272 18.52 15.57 14.50
CA LEU A 272 18.72 16.80 15.27
C LEU A 272 20.21 17.04 15.55
N HIS A 273 20.96 16.00 15.91
CA HIS A 273 22.41 16.10 16.12
C HIS A 273 23.13 16.54 14.85
N PHE A 274 22.80 15.97 13.69
CA PHE A 274 23.38 16.37 12.40
C PHE A 274 23.08 17.84 12.08
N ILE A 275 21.81 18.26 12.20
CA ILE A 275 21.39 19.64 11.90
C ILE A 275 22.06 20.65 12.84
N ARG A 276 22.04 20.39 14.15
CA ARG A 276 22.54 21.30 15.19
C ARG A 276 24.05 21.47 15.18
N ASN A 277 24.79 20.48 14.66
CA ASN A 277 26.24 20.56 14.47
C ASN A 277 26.65 21.11 13.09
N GLY A 278 25.71 21.70 12.34
CA GLY A 278 26.02 22.36 11.06
C GLY A 278 26.12 21.40 9.88
N GLY A 279 25.52 20.21 9.97
CA GLY A 279 25.44 19.27 8.85
C GLY A 279 24.85 19.88 7.58
N ASP A 280 25.27 19.37 6.43
CA ASP A 280 24.83 19.84 5.12
C ASP A 280 23.64 19.01 4.59
N LEU A 281 22.42 19.47 4.89
CA LEU A 281 21.19 18.87 4.39
C LEU A 281 21.09 18.90 2.86
N SER A 282 21.71 19.89 2.21
CA SER A 282 21.69 20.01 0.75
C SER A 282 22.49 18.89 0.10
N SER A 283 23.58 18.46 0.72
CA SER A 283 24.30 17.26 0.27
C SER A 283 23.48 15.99 0.48
N ILE A 284 22.72 15.88 1.58
CA ILE A 284 21.89 14.69 1.87
C ILE A 284 20.73 14.54 0.87
N ILE A 285 20.03 15.62 0.54
CA ILE A 285 18.88 15.56 -0.38
C ILE A 285 19.27 15.17 -1.81
N GLU A 286 20.55 15.36 -2.16
CA GLU A 286 21.13 15.02 -3.45
C GLU A 286 21.69 13.58 -3.52
N MET A 287 21.79 12.88 -2.39
CA MET A 287 22.25 11.49 -2.36
C MET A 287 21.26 10.54 -3.05
N SER A 288 21.79 9.47 -3.62
CA SER A 288 21.01 8.49 -4.37
C SER A 288 21.50 7.05 -4.15
N TYR A 289 20.64 6.08 -4.44
CA TYR A 289 21.07 4.69 -4.54
C TYR A 289 21.95 4.43 -5.77
N GLU A 290 21.70 5.14 -6.86
CA GLU A 290 22.27 4.85 -8.19
C GLU A 290 23.78 5.10 -8.24
N ASP A 291 24.24 6.15 -7.58
CA ASP A 291 25.66 6.48 -7.44
C ASP A 291 26.31 5.92 -6.17
N GLY A 292 25.54 5.20 -5.34
CA GLY A 292 26.00 4.60 -4.09
C GLY A 292 26.33 5.62 -3.00
N SER A 293 25.89 6.88 -3.14
CA SER A 293 26.12 7.91 -2.12
C SER A 293 25.19 7.78 -0.91
N TRP A 294 23.99 7.22 -1.09
CA TRP A 294 23.08 6.90 0.00
C TRP A 294 23.57 5.68 0.82
N PRO A 295 23.43 5.66 2.15
CA PRO A 295 22.75 6.62 3.04
C PRO A 295 23.66 7.71 3.64
N GLY A 296 24.84 7.91 3.06
CA GLY A 296 25.89 8.75 3.63
C GLY A 296 26.52 8.16 4.89
N ASP A 297 27.44 8.92 5.47
CA ASP A 297 28.18 8.50 6.66
C ASP A 297 27.25 8.22 7.83
N HIS A 298 27.50 7.09 8.51
CA HIS A 298 26.70 6.61 9.64
C HIS A 298 25.20 6.49 9.34
N ALA A 299 24.85 6.34 8.06
CA ALA A 299 23.47 6.23 7.58
C ALA A 299 22.57 7.42 8.00
N VAL A 300 23.14 8.62 8.07
CA VAL A 300 22.42 9.84 8.48
C VAL A 300 21.30 10.22 7.52
N GLY A 301 21.37 9.77 6.26
CA GLY A 301 20.34 9.97 5.25
C GLY A 301 18.94 9.58 5.74
N TYR A 302 18.79 8.41 6.39
CA TYR A 302 17.50 7.96 6.93
C TYR A 302 16.92 8.95 7.96
N ALA A 303 17.76 9.43 8.88
CA ALA A 303 17.32 10.34 9.93
C ALA A 303 16.95 11.73 9.38
N VAL A 304 17.72 12.24 8.43
CA VAL A 304 17.43 13.52 7.77
C VAL A 304 16.20 13.41 6.88
N GLY A 305 16.08 12.34 6.09
CA GLY A 305 14.90 12.03 5.27
C GLY A 305 13.63 11.94 6.13
N TYR A 306 13.69 11.25 7.27
CA TYR A 306 12.59 11.18 8.23
C TYR A 306 12.14 12.57 8.71
N LEU A 307 13.07 13.45 9.10
CA LEU A 307 12.73 14.81 9.56
C LEU A 307 12.21 15.71 8.42
N LEU A 308 12.75 15.58 7.21
CA LEU A 308 12.27 16.27 6.01
C LEU A 308 10.81 15.89 5.71
N CYS A 309 10.53 14.58 5.55
CA CYS A 309 9.19 14.08 5.27
C CYS A 309 8.21 14.41 6.41
N THR A 310 8.63 14.25 7.66
CA THR A 310 7.80 14.63 8.81
C THR A 310 7.41 16.11 8.76
N THR A 311 8.38 16.99 8.50
CA THR A 311 8.10 18.43 8.40
C THR A 311 7.16 18.72 7.22
N MET A 312 7.42 18.17 6.04
CA MET A 312 6.58 18.39 4.86
C MET A 312 5.13 17.93 5.07
N ILE A 313 4.93 16.78 5.70
CA ILE A 313 3.59 16.23 5.95
C ILE A 313 2.87 17.02 7.06
N GLU A 314 3.57 17.45 8.11
CA GLU A 314 2.98 18.25 9.19
C GLU A 314 2.56 19.65 8.73
N GLU A 315 3.33 20.27 7.83
CA GLU A 315 3.01 21.60 7.31
C GLU A 315 1.86 21.57 6.30
N ASN A 316 1.84 20.58 5.41
CA ASN A 316 0.80 20.43 4.40
C ASN A 316 0.75 18.99 3.87
N SER A 317 -0.03 18.13 4.52
CA SER A 317 -0.18 16.72 4.14
C SER A 317 -0.77 16.55 2.73
N GLN A 318 -1.73 17.39 2.34
CA GLN A 318 -2.29 17.36 0.99
C GLN A 318 -1.24 17.76 -0.06
N GLY A 319 -0.44 18.79 0.24
CA GLY A 319 0.71 19.17 -0.60
C GLY A 319 1.72 18.04 -0.75
N PHE A 320 1.94 17.24 0.31
CA PHE A 320 2.80 16.05 0.26
C PHE A 320 2.24 15.03 -0.72
N ALA A 321 0.96 14.69 -0.58
CA ALA A 321 0.29 13.74 -1.47
C ALA A 321 0.35 14.22 -2.93
N ASP A 322 0.09 15.50 -3.19
CA ASP A 322 0.13 16.07 -4.54
C ASP A 322 1.55 16.13 -5.11
N TRP A 323 2.55 16.44 -4.28
CA TRP A 323 3.96 16.35 -4.67
C TRP A 323 4.34 14.93 -5.07
N VAL A 324 3.99 13.93 -4.26
CA VAL A 324 4.20 12.51 -4.59
C VAL A 324 3.49 12.17 -5.91
N ARG A 325 2.21 12.51 -6.09
CA ARG A 325 1.48 12.26 -7.35
C ARG A 325 2.18 12.87 -8.55
N ALA A 326 2.70 14.09 -8.42
CA ALA A 326 3.41 14.76 -9.50
C ALA A 326 4.70 14.01 -9.89
N VAL A 327 5.49 13.58 -8.90
CA VAL A 327 6.71 12.78 -9.15
C VAL A 327 6.35 11.43 -9.76
N LYS A 328 5.32 10.76 -9.24
CA LYS A 328 4.82 9.50 -9.78
C LYS A 328 4.23 9.68 -11.19
N ALA A 329 3.78 10.86 -11.59
CA ALA A 329 3.40 11.17 -12.97
C ALA A 329 4.60 11.38 -13.91
N GLY A 330 5.83 11.37 -13.37
CA GLY A 330 7.09 11.53 -14.11
C GLY A 330 7.63 12.95 -14.15
N LYS A 331 7.11 13.86 -13.32
CA LYS A 331 7.67 15.19 -13.15
C LYS A 331 8.97 15.13 -12.34
N ASP A 332 9.93 15.98 -12.67
CA ASP A 332 11.11 16.18 -11.81
C ASP A 332 10.68 16.61 -10.41
N TRP A 333 11.29 16.02 -9.38
CA TRP A 333 10.85 16.19 -8.01
C TRP A 333 11.12 17.58 -7.45
N ARG A 334 12.14 18.30 -7.95
CA ARG A 334 12.42 19.69 -7.53
C ARG A 334 11.37 20.62 -8.09
N GLN A 335 11.05 20.49 -9.38
CA GLN A 335 9.96 21.26 -9.97
C GLN A 335 8.60 20.91 -9.35
N ALA A 336 8.36 19.63 -9.03
CA ALA A 336 7.16 19.24 -8.32
C ALA A 336 7.09 19.92 -6.93
N LEU A 337 8.22 20.03 -6.21
CA LEU A 337 8.25 20.69 -4.91
C LEU A 337 7.89 22.17 -5.04
N GLU A 338 8.45 22.87 -6.02
CA GLU A 338 8.10 24.27 -6.27
C GLU A 338 6.62 24.46 -6.57
N ASP A 339 6.05 23.60 -7.41
CA ASP A 339 4.68 23.77 -7.86
C ASP A 339 3.65 23.37 -6.79
N GLN A 340 3.93 22.32 -6.00
CA GLN A 340 2.97 21.78 -5.02
C GLN A 340 3.15 22.37 -3.61
N TYR A 341 4.36 22.81 -3.26
CA TYR A 341 4.68 23.43 -1.97
C TYR A 341 5.02 24.92 -2.05
N GLY A 342 5.18 25.50 -3.24
CA GLY A 342 5.61 26.89 -3.36
C GLY A 342 7.03 27.13 -2.82
N ALA A 343 7.86 26.09 -2.78
CA ALA A 343 9.19 26.11 -2.18
C ALA A 343 10.22 25.46 -3.08
N SER A 344 11.35 26.13 -3.28
CA SER A 344 12.54 25.51 -3.84
C SER A 344 13.18 24.55 -2.83
N VAL A 345 14.10 23.71 -3.31
CA VAL A 345 14.91 22.82 -2.45
C VAL A 345 15.64 23.61 -1.37
N ASP A 346 16.31 24.71 -1.73
CA ASP A 346 17.03 25.57 -0.78
C ASP A 346 16.10 26.10 0.31
N ARG A 347 14.87 26.48 -0.06
CA ARG A 347 13.87 26.98 0.90
C ARG A 347 13.39 25.89 1.85
N LEU A 348 13.18 24.67 1.35
CA LEU A 348 12.83 23.52 2.18
C LEU A 348 13.96 23.21 3.17
N VAL A 349 15.19 23.11 2.70
CA VAL A 349 16.37 22.84 3.52
C VAL A 349 16.52 23.90 4.62
N GLU A 350 16.43 25.18 4.27
CA GLU A 350 16.54 26.27 5.24
C GLU A 350 15.37 26.30 6.23
N TYR A 351 14.15 25.96 5.79
CA TYR A 351 13.01 25.84 6.68
C TYR A 351 13.20 24.73 7.72
N VAL A 352 13.58 23.53 7.26
CA VAL A 352 13.78 22.36 8.11
C VAL A 352 14.95 22.59 9.08
N ARG A 353 16.06 23.16 8.58
CA ARG A 353 17.19 23.57 9.43
C ARG A 353 16.72 24.50 10.55
N ARG A 354 16.05 25.61 10.22
CA ARG A 354 15.57 26.57 11.23
C ARG A 354 14.59 25.96 12.22
N ARG A 355 13.62 25.16 11.74
CA ARG A 355 12.62 24.50 12.60
C ARG A 355 13.29 23.63 13.66
N HIS A 356 14.27 22.82 13.27
CA HIS A 356 14.92 21.82 14.14
C HIS A 356 16.13 22.35 14.92
N LEU A 357 16.57 23.59 14.62
CA LEU A 357 17.50 24.33 15.49
C LEU A 357 16.80 24.83 16.76
N THR A 358 15.52 25.20 16.68
CA THR A 358 14.79 25.82 17.79
C THR A 358 13.77 24.90 18.46
N ASN A 359 13.33 23.85 17.77
CA ASN A 359 12.33 22.90 18.26
C ASN A 359 12.92 21.48 18.29
N ASP A 360 12.34 20.63 19.14
CA ASP A 360 12.59 19.19 19.19
C ASP A 360 11.59 18.41 18.32
#